data_AF-A0A7J7ZUL0-F1
#
_entry.id   AF-A0A7J7ZUL0-F1
#
_cell.length_a   1.000
_cell.length_b   1.000
_cell.length_c   1.000
_cell.angle_alpha   90.00
_cell.angle_beta   90.00
_cell.angle_gamma   90.00
#
_symmetry.space_group_name_H-M   'P 1'
#
loop_
_entity.id
_entity.type
_entity.pdbx_description
1 polymer ?
#
loop_
_entity_poly.entity_id
_entity_poly.type
_entity_poly.pdbx_seq_one_letter_code
_entity_poly.pdbx_strand_id
1 'polypeptide(L)'
;MSRSRQPPLVTGISPNEGIPWTKVTIRGENLGTGPTDLIGLAICGHNCLLTAEWMSASKIVCRVGQAKNDKGDIIVTTKSGGKGTSTVSFKLLKPEKIGIYLLSCYSEDENKNGFSFKI
;
A
#
# COMPACT_ATOMS: atom_id res chain seq x y z
N MET A 1 2.56 -23.46 -23.83
CA MET A 1 3.01 -23.85 -22.48
C MET A 1 3.36 -22.59 -21.71
N SER A 2 2.53 -22.15 -20.76
CA SER A 2 2.89 -21.02 -19.88
C SER A 2 3.97 -21.49 -18.92
N ARG A 3 5.18 -20.93 -19.02
CA ARG A 3 6.21 -21.12 -18.00
C ARG A 3 5.65 -20.53 -16.70
N SER A 4 5.27 -21.38 -15.74
CA SER A 4 4.88 -20.93 -14.41
C SER A 4 6.07 -20.18 -13.85
N ARG A 5 5.90 -18.87 -13.61
CA ARG A 5 6.94 -18.05 -12.98
C ARG A 5 6.96 -18.35 -11.48
N GLN A 6 8.04 -17.95 -10.84
CA GLN A 6 8.12 -17.99 -9.38
C GLN A 6 6.96 -17.20 -8.77
N PRO A 7 6.41 -17.65 -7.64
CA PRO A 7 5.35 -16.94 -6.96
C PRO A 7 5.84 -15.55 -6.52
N PRO A 8 4.96 -14.53 -6.51
CA PRO A 8 5.31 -13.21 -6.01
C PRO A 8 5.77 -13.27 -4.54
N LEU A 9 6.89 -12.62 -4.22
CA LEU A 9 7.38 -12.51 -2.85
C LEU A 9 7.43 -11.04 -2.44
N VAL A 10 6.64 -10.66 -1.45
CA VAL A 10 6.65 -9.32 -0.87
C VAL A 10 7.66 -9.29 0.27
N THR A 11 8.68 -8.46 0.13
CA THR A 11 9.77 -8.32 1.11
C THR A 11 9.73 -7.00 1.86
N GLY A 12 8.95 -6.02 1.39
CA GLY A 12 8.86 -4.72 2.03
C GLY A 12 7.58 -3.96 1.71
N ILE A 13 7.17 -3.10 2.64
CA ILE A 13 6.09 -2.14 2.45
C ILE A 13 6.46 -0.82 3.14
N SER A 14 6.15 0.31 2.49
CA SER A 14 6.43 1.64 3.03
C SER A 14 5.26 2.59 2.76
N PRO A 15 4.69 3.21 3.80
CA PRO A 15 4.93 2.95 5.22
C PRO A 15 4.47 1.54 5.66
N ASN A 16 4.98 1.03 6.78
CA ASN A 16 4.59 -0.27 7.35
C ASN A 16 3.32 -0.22 8.21
N GLU A 17 2.88 0.99 8.56
CA GLU A 17 1.62 1.26 9.24
C GLU A 17 0.96 2.52 8.69
N GLY A 18 -0.35 2.64 8.89
CA GLY A 18 -1.11 3.80 8.42
C GLY A 18 -2.62 3.60 8.56
N ILE A 19 -3.37 4.66 8.35
CA ILE A 19 -4.84 4.64 8.36
C ILE A 19 -5.40 4.09 7.02
N PRO A 20 -6.70 3.73 6.95
CA PRO A 20 -7.33 3.46 5.67
C PRO A 20 -7.09 4.61 4.68
N TRP A 21 -6.94 4.28 3.40
CA TRP A 21 -6.60 5.17 2.30
C TRP A 21 -5.16 5.69 2.25
N THR A 22 -4.29 5.29 3.20
CA THR A 22 -2.86 5.58 3.11
C THR A 22 -2.26 4.95 1.84
N LYS A 23 -1.51 5.77 1.10
CA LYS A 23 -0.73 5.33 -0.06
C LYS A 23 0.48 4.54 0.42
N VAL A 24 0.59 3.30 0.00
CA VAL A 24 1.69 2.40 0.35
C VAL A 24 2.42 1.94 -0.90
N THR A 25 3.74 1.80 -0.76
CA THR A 25 4.62 1.23 -1.77
C THR A 25 5.04 -0.15 -1.33
N ILE A 26 4.61 -1.16 -2.07
CA ILE A 26 4.98 -2.56 -1.89
C ILE A 26 6.23 -2.85 -2.70
N ARG A 27 7.22 -3.48 -2.08
CA ARG A 27 8.48 -3.92 -2.67
C ARG A 27 8.62 -5.43 -2.55
N GLY A 28 9.23 -6.04 -3.55
CA GLY A 28 9.36 -7.49 -3.59
C GLY A 28 9.99 -8.00 -4.87
N GLU A 29 9.75 -9.28 -5.13
CA GLU A 29 10.25 -10.02 -6.28
C GLU A 29 9.09 -10.70 -7.00
N ASN A 30 9.18 -10.79 -8.33
CA ASN A 30 8.18 -11.45 -9.17
C ASN A 30 6.74 -10.92 -8.97
N LEU A 31 6.59 -9.60 -8.71
CA LEU A 31 5.29 -8.93 -8.51
C LEU A 31 4.49 -8.74 -9.81
N GLY A 32 4.67 -9.64 -10.78
CA GLY A 32 4.04 -9.63 -12.09
C GLY A 32 4.95 -9.10 -13.20
N THR A 33 4.67 -9.52 -14.44
CA THR A 33 5.42 -9.09 -15.62
C THR A 33 4.88 -7.82 -16.27
N GLY A 34 3.75 -7.33 -15.79
CA GLY A 34 3.08 -6.13 -16.30
C GLY A 34 1.76 -5.89 -15.55
N PRO A 35 1.09 -4.77 -15.83
CA PRO A 35 -0.14 -4.39 -15.14
C PRO A 35 -1.28 -5.40 -15.35
N THR A 36 -1.35 -6.03 -16.53
CA THR A 36 -2.37 -7.05 -16.85
C THR A 36 -2.10 -8.41 -16.20
N ASP A 37 -0.90 -8.64 -15.69
CA ASP A 37 -0.52 -9.86 -14.99
C ASP A 37 -0.93 -9.80 -13.50
N LEU A 38 -1.08 -8.59 -12.94
CA LEU A 38 -1.56 -8.38 -11.58
C LEU A 38 -3.09 -8.56 -11.53
N ILE A 39 -3.53 -9.72 -11.03
CA ILE A 39 -4.96 -10.08 -10.99
C ILE A 39 -5.56 -10.00 -9.58
N GLY A 40 -4.74 -9.81 -8.56
CA GLY A 40 -5.20 -9.67 -7.18
C GLY A 40 -4.17 -8.99 -6.28
N LEU A 41 -4.64 -8.12 -5.41
CA LEU A 41 -3.84 -7.54 -4.34
C LEU A 41 -4.71 -7.46 -3.08
N ALA A 42 -4.26 -8.07 -2.00
CA ALA A 42 -4.94 -8.01 -0.71
C ALA A 42 -3.99 -7.55 0.39
N ILE A 43 -4.44 -6.59 1.18
CA ILE A 43 -3.71 -6.07 2.35
C ILE A 43 -4.63 -6.21 3.55
N CYS A 44 -4.17 -6.88 4.60
CA CYS A 44 -4.98 -7.10 5.82
C CYS A 44 -6.35 -7.76 5.53
N GLY A 45 -6.43 -8.58 4.47
CA GLY A 45 -7.66 -9.23 4.02
C GLY A 45 -8.61 -8.34 3.20
N HIS A 46 -8.24 -7.09 2.90
CA HIS A 46 -9.00 -6.20 2.03
C HIS A 46 -8.45 -6.19 0.60
N ASN A 47 -9.32 -6.30 -0.40
CA ASN A 47 -8.94 -6.25 -1.81
C ASN A 47 -8.56 -4.81 -2.21
N CYS A 48 -7.28 -4.58 -2.48
CA CYS A 48 -6.71 -3.29 -2.87
C CYS A 48 -6.38 -3.24 -4.37
N LEU A 49 -6.85 -4.19 -5.18
CA LEU A 49 -6.56 -4.27 -6.61
C LEU A 49 -7.04 -3.03 -7.39
N LEU A 50 -8.19 -2.46 -7.00
CA LEU A 50 -8.78 -1.30 -7.68
C LEU A 50 -7.90 -0.05 -7.62
N THR A 51 -7.09 0.09 -6.57
CA THR A 51 -6.17 1.22 -6.38
C THR A 51 -4.73 0.83 -6.66
N ALA A 52 -4.49 -0.40 -7.10
CA ALA A 52 -3.16 -0.91 -7.37
C ALA A 52 -2.64 -0.41 -8.71
N GLU A 53 -1.47 0.18 -8.64
CA GLU A 53 -0.70 0.66 -9.77
C GLU A 53 0.59 -0.15 -9.83
N TRP A 54 0.68 -1.01 -10.83
CA TRP A 54 1.90 -1.77 -11.09
C TRP A 54 2.95 -0.83 -11.70
N MET A 55 4.12 -0.76 -11.06
CA MET A 55 5.23 0.07 -11.53
C MET A 55 6.31 -0.78 -12.17
N SER A 56 6.63 -1.92 -11.57
CA SER A 56 7.62 -2.88 -12.06
C SER A 56 7.42 -4.25 -11.42
N ALA A 57 8.17 -5.26 -11.89
CA ALA A 57 8.18 -6.60 -11.30
C ALA A 57 8.66 -6.65 -9.82
N SER A 58 9.12 -5.52 -9.27
CA SER A 58 9.57 -5.39 -7.89
C SER A 58 8.88 -4.26 -7.12
N LYS A 59 7.94 -3.55 -7.74
CA LYS A 59 7.28 -2.39 -7.13
C LYS A 59 5.81 -2.28 -7.55
N ILE A 60 4.94 -2.19 -6.56
CA ILE A 60 3.53 -1.87 -6.73
C ILE A 60 3.19 -0.74 -5.77
N VAL A 61 2.43 0.24 -6.24
CA VAL A 61 1.90 1.31 -5.41
C VAL A 61 0.40 1.10 -5.28
N CYS A 62 -0.16 1.20 -4.08
CA CYS A 62 -1.62 1.09 -3.91
C CYS A 62 -2.08 1.91 -2.71
N ARG A 63 -3.38 1.96 -2.49
CA ARG A 63 -3.96 2.52 -1.27
C ARG A 63 -4.58 1.40 -0.45
N VAL A 64 -4.26 1.37 0.85
CA VAL A 64 -4.82 0.37 1.76
C VAL A 64 -6.30 0.65 1.96
N GLY A 65 -7.14 -0.35 1.77
CA GLY A 65 -8.58 -0.21 2.02
C GLY A 65 -8.94 -0.33 3.50
N GLN A 66 -10.24 -0.28 3.79
CA GLN A 66 -10.74 -0.53 5.14
C GLN A 66 -10.59 -2.02 5.46
N ALA A 67 -9.60 -2.39 6.27
CA ALA A 67 -9.42 -3.76 6.71
C ALA A 67 -10.20 -4.05 7.99
N LYS A 68 -10.65 -5.30 8.12
CA LYS A 68 -11.29 -5.81 9.34
C LYS A 68 -10.27 -6.15 10.44
N ASN A 69 -9.03 -6.43 10.04
CA ASN A 69 -7.95 -6.84 10.92
C ASN A 69 -6.94 -5.70 11.12
N ASP A 70 -6.44 -5.56 12.34
CA ASP A 70 -5.49 -4.50 12.72
C ASP A 70 -4.08 -4.77 12.18
N LYS A 71 -3.73 -6.04 11.98
CA LYS A 71 -2.49 -6.49 11.36
C LYS A 71 -2.81 -7.53 10.31
N GLY A 72 -2.12 -7.49 9.18
CA GLY A 72 -2.26 -8.59 8.24
C GLY A 72 -1.24 -8.60 7.11
N ASP A 73 -1.26 -9.73 6.43
CA ASP A 73 -0.34 -10.06 5.36
C ASP A 73 -0.68 -9.30 4.08
N ILE A 74 0.31 -9.23 3.20
CA ILE A 74 0.23 -8.58 1.91
C ILE A 74 0.31 -9.68 0.85
N ILE A 75 -0.83 -10.00 0.26
CA ILE A 75 -0.94 -11.09 -0.72
C ILE A 75 -1.07 -10.48 -2.10
N VAL A 76 -0.06 -10.71 -2.94
CA VAL A 76 -0.06 -10.35 -4.36
C VAL A 76 -0.40 -11.60 -5.15
N THR A 77 -1.36 -11.52 -6.06
CA THR A 77 -1.75 -12.63 -6.94
C THR A 77 -1.52 -12.23 -8.39
N THR A 78 -0.72 -13.01 -9.10
CA THR A 78 -0.41 -12.79 -10.51
C THR A 78 -0.94 -13.94 -11.36
N LYS A 79 -1.24 -13.68 -12.63
CA LYS A 79 -1.66 -14.71 -13.58
C LYS A 79 -0.50 -15.66 -13.91
N SER A 80 0.74 -15.15 -13.93
CA SER A 80 1.94 -15.92 -14.27
C SER A 80 2.54 -16.75 -13.13
N GLY A 81 2.49 -16.24 -11.89
CA GLY A 81 3.12 -16.84 -10.70
C GLY A 81 2.14 -17.31 -9.63
N GLY A 82 0.84 -17.06 -9.80
CA GLY A 82 -0.19 -17.46 -8.85
C GLY A 82 -0.18 -16.60 -7.59
N LYS A 83 -0.54 -17.21 -6.46
CA LYS A 83 -0.64 -16.54 -5.17
C LYS A 83 0.74 -16.38 -4.52
N GLY A 84 1.10 -15.15 -4.23
CA GLY A 84 2.33 -14.79 -3.55
C GLY A 84 2.24 -14.84 -2.03
N THR A 85 3.39 -14.60 -1.40
CA THR A 85 3.56 -14.55 0.06
C THR A 85 4.25 -13.26 0.47
N SER A 86 4.09 -12.87 1.74
CA SER A 86 4.79 -11.72 2.33
C SER A 86 5.63 -12.14 3.52
N THR A 87 6.84 -11.61 3.62
CA THR A 87 7.67 -11.70 4.83
C THR A 87 7.42 -10.56 5.81
N VAL A 88 6.69 -9.54 5.36
CA VAL A 88 6.32 -8.36 6.14
C VAL A 88 4.81 -8.23 6.26
N SER A 89 4.35 -7.57 7.31
CA SER A 89 2.94 -7.30 7.55
C SER A 89 2.69 -5.79 7.57
N PHE A 90 1.50 -5.38 7.12
CA PHE A 90 1.04 -4.02 7.32
C PHE A 90 0.21 -3.91 8.59
N LYS A 91 0.34 -2.80 9.31
CA LYS A 91 -0.47 -2.50 10.49
C LYS A 91 -1.45 -1.38 10.17
N LEU A 92 -2.73 -1.71 10.13
CA LEU A 92 -3.78 -0.74 9.91
C LEU A 92 -4.09 -0.03 11.23
N LEU A 93 -3.83 1.28 11.25
CA LEU A 93 -4.20 2.15 12.35
C LEU A 93 -5.69 2.50 12.21
N LYS A 94 -6.48 2.22 13.24
CA LYS A 94 -7.83 2.75 13.32
C LYS A 94 -7.71 4.26 13.47
N PRO A 95 -8.42 5.08 12.67
CA PRO A 95 -8.58 6.47 13.02
C PRO A 95 -9.26 6.48 14.39
N GLU A 96 -8.53 6.92 15.41
CA GLU A 96 -9.14 7.23 16.69
C GLU A 96 -10.30 8.18 16.37
N LYS A 97 -11.49 7.91 16.92
CA LYS A 97 -12.63 8.82 16.78
C LYS A 97 -12.29 10.10 17.55
N ILE A 98 -11.39 10.92 17.00
CA ILE A 98 -11.19 12.28 17.43
C ILE A 98 -12.37 13.01 16.80
N GLY A 99 -13.41 13.24 17.61
CA GLY A 99 -14.56 14.03 17.20
C GLY A 99 -14.06 15.32 16.56
N ILE A 100 -14.48 15.59 15.32
CA ILE A 100 -14.49 16.92 14.69
C ILE A 100 -13.21 17.74 14.93
N TYR A 101 -12.04 17.27 14.50
CA TYR A 101 -10.87 18.15 14.29
C TYR A 101 -10.09 17.73 13.04
N LEU A 102 -10.78 17.63 11.90
CA LEU A 102 -10.14 17.74 10.60
C LEU A 102 -9.71 19.20 10.39
N LEU A 103 -8.55 19.60 10.92
CA LEU A 103 -7.78 20.72 10.34
C LEU A 103 -6.27 20.73 10.66
N SER A 104 -5.72 19.82 11.47
CA SER A 104 -4.33 20.00 11.95
C SER A 104 -3.23 19.15 11.32
N CYS A 105 -3.50 18.16 10.46
CA CYS A 105 -2.43 17.45 9.74
C CYS A 105 -1.95 18.23 8.50
N TYR A 106 -1.49 19.46 8.73
CA TYR A 106 -0.57 20.17 7.84
C TYR A 106 0.50 20.80 8.73
N SER A 107 1.61 20.12 8.93
CA SER A 107 2.80 20.61 9.64
C SER A 107 3.98 19.81 9.11
N GLU A 108 5.16 20.33 8.80
CA GLU A 108 5.80 21.65 8.85
C GLU A 108 7.19 21.39 8.23
N ASP A 109 7.77 22.27 7.41
CA ASP A 109 9.24 22.31 7.27
C ASP A 109 9.75 23.73 6.96
N GLU A 110 10.69 24.11 7.82
CA GLU A 110 11.46 25.34 8.03
C GLU A 110 11.68 26.30 6.86
N ASN A 111 11.54 27.61 7.12
CA ASN A 111 12.66 28.58 7.20
C ASN A 111 12.13 30.02 7.17
N LYS A 112 12.84 30.90 7.88
CA LYS A 112 12.62 32.35 8.01
C LYS A 112 12.29 33.02 6.67
N ASN A 113 11.11 33.63 6.55
CA ASN A 113 10.94 35.04 6.20
C ASN A 113 9.45 35.36 6.09
N GLY A 114 9.07 36.49 6.71
CA GLY A 114 7.68 36.85 6.98
C GLY A 114 6.79 36.88 5.75
N PHE A 115 5.59 36.32 5.93
CA PHE A 115 4.45 36.61 5.09
C PHE A 115 3.38 37.27 5.97
N SER A 116 3.37 38.60 5.92
CA SER A 116 2.23 39.42 6.31
C SER A 116 1.23 39.38 5.17
N PHE A 117 0.03 38.85 5.41
CA PHE A 117 -1.16 39.28 4.67
C PHE A 117 -2.32 39.46 5.64
N LYS A 118 -2.60 40.74 5.90
CA LYS A 118 -3.87 41.26 6.37
C LYS A 118 -4.94 40.90 5.32
N ILE A 119 -6.13 40.57 5.82
CA ILE A 119 -7.44 40.62 5.14
C ILE A 119 -7.53 41.70 4.07
#